data_AF-A0A1I7YUG0-F1
#
_entry.id   AF-A0A1I7YUG0-F1
#
_cell.length_a   1.000
_cell.length_b   1.000
_cell.length_c   1.000
_cell.angle_alpha   90.00
_cell.angle_beta   90.00
_cell.angle_gamma   90.00
#
_symmetry.space_group_name_H-M   'P 1'
#
loop_
_entity.id
_entity.type
_entity.pdbx_description
1 polymer ?
#
loop_
_entity_poly.entity_id
_entity_poly.type
_entity_poly.pdbx_seq_one_letter_code
_entity_poly.pdbx_strand_id
1 'polypeptide(L)'
;MFVYATDSAYIDRLSASVVKQGEFYVVAVELYVYSAVTENSEIHVYLPQLNVDQKLQAQLQRDKMNKVVANVTVAASKVKLWWPNGYGQQNLYDVTAVATVKGESIRSETIQVGFRTIELIQDFVDPSDALKGRHFYFRVNDVPVFLKGSNWIPVSSFPARNFTERIEFLLESAREIGMNALRLWGGGRFETDDFYRMADRKGILLWHDLIPSNGVQTEE
;
A
#
# COMPACT_ATOMS: atom_id res chain seq x y z
N MET A 1 9.12 -22.11 5.90
CA MET A 1 7.75 -22.55 6.25
C MET A 1 7.53 -22.22 7.70
N PHE A 2 6.54 -21.39 8.01
CA PHE A 2 6.13 -21.11 9.39
C PHE A 2 4.88 -21.94 9.67
N VAL A 3 4.80 -22.52 10.87
CA VAL A 3 3.61 -23.25 11.33
C VAL A 3 3.00 -22.41 12.45
N TYR A 4 1.76 -22.00 12.27
CA TYR A 4 0.97 -21.29 13.28
C TYR A 4 -0.09 -22.23 13.84
N ALA A 5 -0.24 -22.27 15.17
CA ALA A 5 -1.25 -23.05 15.87
C ALA A 5 -2.04 -22.11 16.80
N THR A 6 -3.37 -22.21 16.75
CA THR A 6 -4.31 -21.40 17.55
C THR A 6 -5.58 -22.23 17.79
N ASP A 7 -6.24 -22.02 18.91
CA ASP A 7 -7.53 -22.64 19.29
C ASP A 7 -8.72 -21.68 19.16
N SER A 8 -8.45 -20.43 18.76
CA SER A 8 -9.43 -19.36 18.58
C SER A 8 -9.40 -18.85 17.14
N ALA A 9 -8.48 -17.95 16.82
CA ALA A 9 -8.34 -17.35 15.50
C ALA A 9 -6.90 -16.87 15.22
N TYR A 10 -6.61 -16.61 13.96
CA TYR A 10 -5.35 -16.09 13.45
C TYR A 10 -5.61 -15.04 12.37
N ILE A 11 -5.01 -13.86 12.51
CA ILE A 11 -5.04 -12.81 11.48
C ILE A 11 -4.01 -13.18 10.42
N ASP A 12 -4.50 -13.45 9.21
CA ASP A 12 -3.66 -13.75 8.05
C ASP A 12 -3.14 -12.48 7.39
N ARG A 13 -4.02 -11.50 7.22
CA ARG A 13 -3.69 -10.27 6.50
C ARG A 13 -4.54 -9.10 6.96
N LEU A 14 -3.88 -7.94 7.03
CA LEU A 14 -4.51 -6.64 7.15
C LEU A 14 -4.21 -5.84 5.88
N SER A 15 -5.22 -5.22 5.30
CA SER A 15 -5.08 -4.28 4.19
C SER A 15 -5.96 -3.06 4.41
N ALA A 16 -5.55 -1.91 3.89
CA ALA A 16 -6.35 -0.71 3.92
C ALA A 16 -6.28 0.03 2.58
N SER A 17 -7.40 0.61 2.19
CA SER A 17 -7.47 1.56 1.08
C SER A 17 -7.97 2.91 1.58
N VAL A 18 -7.49 3.98 0.97
CA VAL A 18 -7.82 5.36 1.37
C VAL A 18 -8.42 6.06 0.16
N VAL A 19 -9.64 6.57 0.29
CA VAL A 19 -10.34 7.28 -0.78
C VAL A 19 -10.79 8.64 -0.26
N LYS A 20 -10.49 9.71 -1.01
CA LYS A 20 -10.98 11.06 -0.72
C LYS A 20 -12.42 11.19 -1.21
N GLN A 21 -13.31 11.68 -0.36
CA GLN A 21 -14.73 11.94 -0.65
C GLN A 21 -15.12 13.32 -0.08
N GLY A 22 -15.03 14.35 -0.92
CA GLY A 22 -15.24 15.73 -0.49
C GLY A 22 -14.27 16.13 0.62
N GLU A 23 -14.82 16.56 1.76
CA GLU A 23 -14.09 17.01 2.95
C GLU A 23 -13.60 15.87 3.87
N PHE A 24 -13.76 14.61 3.44
CA PHE A 24 -13.40 13.43 4.23
C PHE A 24 -12.52 12.46 3.44
N TYR A 25 -11.76 11.66 4.18
CA TYR A 25 -11.16 10.43 3.69
C TYR A 25 -11.89 9.24 4.31
N VAL A 26 -12.23 8.27 3.46
CA VAL A 26 -12.72 6.97 3.89
C VAL A 26 -11.55 6.00 3.85
N VAL A 27 -11.21 5.44 5.00
CA VAL A 27 -10.23 4.38 5.15
C VAL A 27 -11.01 3.06 5.27
N ALA A 28 -11.01 2.27 4.20
CA ALA A 28 -11.61 0.94 4.20
C ALA A 28 -10.56 -0.08 4.62
N VAL A 29 -10.72 -0.60 5.83
CA VAL A 29 -9.82 -1.57 6.46
C VAL A 29 -10.42 -2.96 6.27
N GLU A 30 -9.65 -3.85 5.64
CA GLU A 30 -10.03 -5.24 5.42
C GLU A 30 -9.12 -6.16 6.23
N LEU A 31 -9.74 -6.95 7.10
CA LEU A 31 -9.08 -7.93 7.94
C LEU A 31 -9.43 -9.34 7.46
N TYR A 32 -8.41 -10.16 7.25
CA TYR A 32 -8.54 -11.56 6.85
C TYR A 32 -8.16 -12.45 8.03
N VAL A 33 -9.12 -13.24 8.53
CA VAL A 33 -8.99 -14.01 9.77
C VAL A 33 -9.36 -15.47 9.54
N TYR A 34 -8.43 -16.39 9.78
CA TYR A 34 -8.75 -17.80 9.94
C TYR A 34 -9.29 -18.03 11.35
N SER A 35 -10.41 -18.73 11.48
CA SER A 35 -11.02 -19.04 12.77
C SER A 35 -11.12 -20.54 12.99
N ALA A 36 -10.74 -21.01 14.17
CA ALA A 36 -10.96 -22.38 14.64
C ALA A 36 -12.38 -22.57 15.23
N VAL A 37 -13.16 -21.49 15.33
CA VAL A 37 -14.47 -21.45 16.00
C VAL A 37 -15.50 -20.65 15.20
N THR A 38 -16.78 -20.93 15.42
CA THR A 38 -17.87 -20.08 14.92
C THR A 38 -18.39 -19.23 16.06
N GLU A 39 -18.10 -17.94 16.02
CA GLU A 39 -18.34 -17.05 17.16
C GLU A 39 -18.52 -15.60 16.72
N ASN A 40 -19.37 -14.86 17.44
CA ASN A 40 -19.45 -13.43 17.29
C ASN A 40 -18.27 -12.77 18.00
N SER A 41 -17.42 -12.10 17.23
CA SER A 41 -16.13 -11.56 17.68
C SER A 41 -16.12 -10.04 17.56
N GLU A 42 -15.41 -9.37 18.46
CA GLU A 42 -15.20 -7.93 18.39
C GLU A 42 -13.94 -7.63 17.56
N ILE A 43 -14.07 -6.83 16.51
CA ILE A 43 -12.93 -6.27 15.78
C ILE A 43 -12.77 -4.81 16.19
N HIS A 44 -11.57 -4.48 16.64
CA HIS A 44 -11.18 -3.13 17.03
C HIS A 44 -10.17 -2.59 16.02
N VAL A 45 -10.56 -1.52 15.32
CA VAL A 45 -9.72 -0.81 14.35
C VAL A 45 -9.44 0.58 14.89
N TYR A 46 -8.17 0.97 14.95
CA TYR A 46 -7.79 2.29 15.44
C TYR A 46 -6.63 2.89 14.64
N LEU A 47 -6.67 4.23 14.52
CA LEU A 47 -5.63 5.06 13.91
C LEU A 47 -5.18 6.08 14.97
N PRO A 48 -4.10 5.78 15.72
CA PRO A 48 -3.77 6.56 16.93
C PRO A 48 -3.41 8.00 16.60
N GLN A 49 -2.72 8.26 15.48
CA GLN A 49 -2.33 9.61 15.08
C GLN A 49 -3.52 10.51 14.69
N LEU A 50 -4.70 9.93 14.45
CA LEU A 50 -5.92 10.65 14.05
C LEU A 50 -7.02 10.59 15.12
N ASN A 51 -6.75 9.99 16.28
CA ASN A 51 -7.72 9.72 17.34
C ASN A 51 -8.99 9.02 16.81
N VAL A 52 -8.81 8.06 15.90
CA VAL A 52 -9.89 7.18 15.46
C VAL A 52 -9.83 5.91 16.28
N ASP A 53 -10.98 5.55 16.84
CA ASP A 53 -11.21 4.28 17.52
C ASP A 53 -12.59 3.75 17.09
N GLN A 54 -12.61 2.58 16.45
CA GLN A 54 -13.84 1.95 15.97
C GLN A 54 -13.87 0.48 16.38
N LYS A 55 -14.95 0.10 17.05
CA LYS A 55 -15.26 -1.30 17.36
C LYS A 55 -16.45 -1.76 16.53
N LEU A 56 -16.37 -2.97 16.00
CA LEU A 56 -17.46 -3.62 15.29
C LEU A 56 -17.57 -5.10 15.67
N GLN A 57 -18.77 -5.65 15.53
CA GLN A 57 -19.02 -7.06 15.74
C GLN A 57 -18.98 -7.78 14.38
N ALA A 58 -18.33 -8.93 14.33
CA ALA A 58 -18.25 -9.77 13.15
C ALA A 58 -18.41 -11.24 13.53
N GLN A 59 -19.29 -11.94 12.81
CA GLN A 59 -19.44 -13.38 12.97
C GLN A 59 -18.32 -14.09 12.21
N LEU A 60 -17.37 -14.67 12.95
CA LEU A 60 -16.35 -15.53 12.38
C LEU A 60 -16.90 -16.93 12.18
N GLN A 61 -16.58 -17.54 11.04
CA GLN A 61 -16.94 -18.91 10.69
C GLN A 61 -15.71 -19.81 10.81
N ARG A 62 -15.91 -20.96 11.44
CA ARG A 62 -14.87 -21.99 11.63
C ARG A 62 -14.32 -22.53 10.30
N ASP A 63 -13.04 -22.88 10.31
CA ASP A 63 -12.29 -23.57 9.24
C ASP A 63 -12.32 -22.86 7.88
N LYS A 64 -12.53 -21.54 7.91
CA LYS A 64 -12.57 -20.67 6.72
C LYS A 64 -11.80 -19.38 6.97
N MET A 65 -11.36 -18.76 5.87
CA MET A 65 -10.87 -17.39 5.90
C MET A 65 -12.08 -16.44 5.90
N ASN A 66 -12.18 -15.66 6.96
CA ASN A 66 -13.21 -14.64 7.14
C ASN A 66 -12.67 -13.30 6.66
N LYS A 67 -13.45 -12.57 5.86
CA LYS A 67 -13.14 -11.20 5.48
C LYS A 67 -14.04 -10.27 6.29
N VAL A 68 -13.44 -9.43 7.13
CA VAL A 68 -14.14 -8.37 7.88
C VAL A 68 -13.74 -7.02 7.30
N VAL A 69 -14.73 -6.16 7.05
CA VAL A 69 -14.51 -4.81 6.51
C VAL A 69 -14.99 -3.77 7.51
N ALA A 70 -14.11 -2.82 7.85
CA ALA A 70 -14.41 -1.67 8.67
C ALA A 70 -14.13 -0.39 7.89
N ASN A 71 -15.12 0.50 7.82
CA ASN A 71 -14.95 1.80 7.18
C ASN A 71 -14.83 2.89 8.25
N VAL A 72 -13.67 3.53 8.26
CA VAL A 72 -13.36 4.68 9.11
C VAL A 72 -13.45 5.95 8.28
N THR A 73 -14.11 6.98 8.82
CA THR A 73 -14.14 8.31 8.20
C THR A 73 -13.24 9.27 8.97
N VAL A 74 -12.38 9.99 8.26
CA VAL A 74 -11.46 10.99 8.80
C VAL A 74 -11.69 12.32 8.10
N ALA A 75 -11.83 13.41 8.86
CA ALA A 75 -11.91 14.75 8.28
C ALA A 75 -10.59 15.11 7.57
N ALA A 76 -10.66 15.57 6.33
CA ALA A 76 -9.49 15.94 5.53
C ALA A 76 -8.64 17.03 6.21
N SER A 77 -9.28 17.94 6.96
CA SER A 77 -8.61 18.99 7.74
C SER A 77 -7.69 18.48 8.87
N LYS A 78 -7.86 17.23 9.31
CA LYS A 78 -7.01 16.60 10.35
C LYS A 78 -5.82 15.83 9.78
N VAL A 79 -5.80 15.62 8.46
CA VAL A 79 -4.83 14.77 7.78
C VAL A 79 -3.71 15.63 7.21
N LYS A 80 -2.46 15.20 7.43
CA LYS A 80 -1.31 15.69 6.68
C LYS A 80 -1.08 14.73 5.52
N LEU A 81 -1.07 15.25 4.30
CA LEU A 81 -0.94 14.43 3.09
C LEU A 81 0.46 13.81 2.99
N TRP A 82 0.53 12.65 2.36
CA TRP A 82 1.77 12.06 1.89
C TRP A 82 2.15 12.71 0.54
N TRP A 83 3.41 13.11 0.41
CA TRP A 83 3.94 13.72 -0.81
C TRP A 83 5.16 12.95 -1.35
N PRO A 84 5.35 12.91 -2.68
CA PRO A 84 6.57 12.39 -3.26
C PRO A 84 7.77 13.29 -2.94
N ASN A 85 8.97 12.73 -3.10
CA ASN A 85 10.22 13.41 -2.79
C ASN A 85 10.35 14.74 -3.55
N GLY A 86 10.71 15.80 -2.82
CA GLY A 86 10.79 17.17 -3.33
C GLY A 86 9.47 17.95 -3.38
N TYR A 87 8.32 17.34 -3.04
CA TYR A 87 7.01 18.02 -3.03
C TYR A 87 6.43 18.24 -1.63
N GLY A 88 6.99 17.61 -0.60
CA GLY A 88 6.51 17.76 0.77
C GLY A 88 6.99 16.63 1.67
N GLN A 89 6.28 16.44 2.78
CA GLN A 89 6.56 15.41 3.78
C GLN A 89 5.85 14.09 3.46
N GLN A 90 6.49 12.97 3.80
CA GLN A 90 5.97 11.61 3.61
C GLN A 90 5.17 11.17 4.84
N ASN A 91 4.08 11.88 5.16
CA ASN A 91 3.27 11.55 6.34
C ASN A 91 2.61 10.17 6.18
N LEU A 92 2.87 9.28 7.13
CA LEU A 92 2.32 7.93 7.20
C LEU A 92 1.58 7.77 8.53
N TYR A 93 0.49 7.02 8.49
CA TYR A 93 -0.43 6.80 9.60
C TYR A 93 -0.55 5.30 9.86
N ASP A 94 -0.49 4.91 11.12
CA ASP A 94 -0.67 3.51 11.49
C ASP A 94 -2.16 3.20 11.51
N VAL A 95 -2.50 2.07 10.89
CA VAL A 95 -3.82 1.45 10.96
C VAL A 95 -3.62 0.11 11.64
N THR A 96 -4.15 -0.01 12.86
CA THR A 96 -4.07 -1.24 13.63
C THR A 96 -5.43 -1.89 13.72
N ALA A 97 -5.45 -3.22 13.55
CA ALA A 97 -6.63 -4.04 13.76
C ALA A 97 -6.34 -5.14 14.79
N VAL A 98 -7.27 -5.32 15.71
CA VAL A 98 -7.25 -6.35 16.75
C VAL A 98 -8.57 -7.11 16.67
N ALA A 99 -8.52 -8.43 16.73
CA ALA A 99 -9.73 -9.24 16.90
C ALA A 99 -9.77 -9.80 18.32
N THR A 100 -10.95 -9.82 18.93
CA THR A 100 -11.21 -10.45 20.22
C THR A 100 -12.21 -11.56 20.01
N VAL A 101 -11.79 -12.80 20.26
CA VAL A 101 -12.54 -14.05 20.05
C VAL A 101 -12.58 -14.78 21.39
N LYS A 102 -13.73 -15.30 21.84
CA LYS A 102 -13.89 -15.88 23.19
C LYS A 102 -13.52 -14.95 24.36
N GLY A 103 -13.58 -13.63 24.13
CA GLY A 103 -13.13 -12.64 25.10
C GLY A 103 -11.61 -12.51 25.21
N GLU A 104 -10.84 -13.20 24.38
CA GLU A 104 -9.39 -13.08 24.30
C GLU A 104 -8.99 -12.29 23.05
N SER A 105 -8.18 -11.26 23.25
CA SER A 105 -7.61 -10.50 22.15
C SER A 105 -6.51 -11.32 21.48
N ILE A 106 -6.67 -11.60 20.20
CA ILE A 106 -5.60 -12.21 19.39
C ILE A 106 -4.55 -11.16 19.03
N ARG A 107 -3.43 -11.60 18.47
CA ARG A 107 -2.35 -10.73 18.00
C ARG A 107 -2.88 -9.60 17.11
N SER A 108 -2.47 -8.37 17.41
CA SER A 108 -2.77 -7.20 16.58
C SER A 108 -1.90 -7.18 15.32
N GLU A 109 -2.47 -6.72 14.21
CA GLU A 109 -1.72 -6.41 12.99
C GLU A 109 -1.78 -4.91 12.70
N THR A 110 -0.66 -4.36 12.22
CA THR A 110 -0.52 -2.93 11.93
C THR A 110 0.08 -2.74 10.54
N ILE A 111 -0.54 -1.86 9.76
CA ILE A 111 -0.02 -1.39 8.47
C ILE A 111 0.06 0.14 8.46
N GLN A 112 0.86 0.68 7.55
CA GLN A 112 0.96 2.14 7.38
C GLN A 112 0.23 2.59 6.12
N VAL A 113 -0.48 3.71 6.20
CA VAL A 113 -1.15 4.34 5.07
C VAL A 113 -0.72 5.79 4.91
N GLY A 114 -0.49 6.22 3.67
CA GLY A 114 -0.25 7.61 3.31
C GLY A 114 -1.47 8.18 2.60
N PHE A 115 -2.07 9.24 3.16
CA PHE A 115 -3.23 9.91 2.56
C PHE A 115 -2.78 10.74 1.36
N ARG A 116 -3.23 10.35 0.16
CA ARG A 116 -2.90 11.02 -1.09
C ARG A 116 -3.92 10.71 -2.19
N THR A 117 -4.00 11.56 -3.20
CA THR A 117 -4.61 11.21 -4.50
C THR A 117 -3.51 11.08 -5.54
N ILE A 118 -3.64 10.11 -6.45
CA ILE A 118 -2.74 9.94 -7.60
C ILE A 118 -3.62 9.70 -8.82
N GLU A 119 -3.43 10.52 -9.84
CA GLU A 119 -4.20 10.47 -11.09
C GLU A 119 -3.26 10.50 -12.28
N LEU A 120 -3.50 9.63 -13.26
CA LEU A 120 -2.84 9.66 -14.56
C LEU A 120 -3.69 10.52 -15.51
N ILE A 121 -3.11 11.60 -16.02
CA ILE A 121 -3.78 12.54 -16.92
C ILE A 121 -3.46 12.18 -18.38
N GLN A 122 -4.51 11.89 -19.16
CA GLN A 122 -4.45 11.44 -20.56
C GLN A 122 -5.53 12.03 -21.45
N ASP A 123 -6.00 13.23 -21.11
CA ASP A 123 -6.85 14.04 -21.97
C ASP A 123 -6.08 14.53 -23.22
N PHE A 124 -6.82 14.98 -24.22
CA PHE A 124 -6.24 15.53 -25.43
C PHE A 124 -5.53 16.84 -25.12
N VAL A 125 -4.33 17.02 -25.68
CA VAL A 125 -3.59 18.29 -25.58
C VAL A 125 -4.42 19.45 -26.15
N ASP A 126 -5.14 19.16 -27.23
CA ASP A 126 -6.12 20.04 -27.84
C ASP A 126 -7.39 19.25 -28.14
N PRO A 127 -8.51 19.51 -27.44
CA PRO A 127 -9.78 18.81 -27.67
C PRO A 127 -10.32 18.97 -29.11
N SER A 128 -9.86 19.99 -29.86
CA SER A 128 -10.26 20.24 -31.25
C SER A 128 -9.35 19.57 -32.28
N ASP A 129 -8.16 19.09 -31.89
CA ASP A 129 -7.18 18.50 -32.77
C ASP A 129 -6.50 17.28 -32.13
N ALA A 130 -7.08 16.10 -32.37
CA ALA A 130 -6.58 14.83 -31.87
C ALA A 130 -5.17 14.47 -32.38
N LEU A 131 -4.68 15.09 -33.47
CA LEU A 131 -3.34 14.81 -34.02
C LEU A 131 -2.22 15.34 -33.14
N LYS A 132 -2.51 16.30 -32.25
CA LYS A 132 -1.53 16.81 -31.26
C LYS A 132 -1.28 15.83 -30.10
N GLY A 133 -2.03 14.74 -30.04
CA GLY A 133 -1.84 13.68 -29.06
C GLY A 133 -2.50 13.97 -27.72
N ARG A 134 -2.03 13.26 -26.68
CA ARG A 134 -2.58 13.28 -25.33
C ARG A 134 -1.51 13.61 -24.31
N HIS A 135 -1.94 14.19 -23.20
CA HIS A 135 -1.09 14.30 -22.03
C HIS A 135 -0.71 12.91 -21.51
N PHE A 136 0.43 12.85 -20.82
CA PHE A 136 0.84 11.68 -20.05
C PHE A 136 1.68 12.19 -18.88
N TYR A 137 1.01 12.52 -17.79
CA TYR A 137 1.68 12.93 -16.56
C TYR A 137 0.84 12.53 -15.35
N PHE A 138 1.48 12.53 -14.18
CA PHE A 138 0.81 12.21 -12.93
C PHE A 138 0.47 13.49 -12.18
N ARG A 139 -0.74 13.54 -11.64
CA ARG A 139 -1.17 14.55 -10.69
C ARG A 139 -1.26 13.90 -9.31
N VAL A 140 -0.53 14.44 -8.34
CA VAL A 140 -0.55 13.97 -6.95
C VAL A 140 -1.09 15.08 -6.07
N ASN A 141 -2.15 14.80 -5.31
CA ASN A 141 -2.82 15.78 -4.46
C ASN A 141 -3.16 17.07 -5.24
N ASP A 142 -3.76 16.91 -6.42
CA ASP A 142 -4.15 17.99 -7.34
C ASP A 142 -2.99 18.81 -7.94
N VAL A 143 -1.72 18.43 -7.68
CA VAL A 143 -0.53 19.08 -8.24
C VAL A 143 0.12 18.21 -9.32
N PRO A 144 0.38 18.73 -10.54
CA PRO A 144 1.18 18.03 -11.55
C PRO A 144 2.60 17.71 -11.04
N VAL A 145 2.99 16.45 -11.13
CA VAL A 145 4.30 15.96 -10.70
C VAL A 145 5.10 15.50 -11.91
N PHE A 146 6.25 16.13 -12.13
CA PHE A 146 7.22 15.64 -13.11
C PHE A 146 8.01 14.48 -12.50
N LEU A 147 7.88 13.29 -13.10
CA LEU A 147 8.58 12.10 -12.62
C LEU A 147 10.07 12.18 -12.99
N LYS A 148 10.92 12.26 -11.97
CA LYS A 148 12.39 12.20 -12.06
C LYS A 148 12.81 10.88 -11.45
N GLY A 149 13.44 10.01 -12.23
CA GLY A 149 13.61 8.63 -11.79
C GLY A 149 14.48 7.78 -12.70
N SER A 150 14.47 6.50 -12.38
CA SER A 150 15.13 5.45 -13.16
C SER A 150 14.29 4.17 -13.17
N ASN A 151 14.77 3.16 -13.88
CA ASN A 151 14.22 1.81 -13.82
C ASN A 151 14.92 1.04 -12.70
N TRP A 152 14.14 0.39 -11.85
CA TRP A 152 14.60 -0.54 -10.84
C TRP A 152 14.59 -1.96 -11.40
N ILE A 153 15.72 -2.65 -11.24
CA ILE A 153 15.90 -4.07 -11.57
C ILE A 153 16.33 -4.82 -10.30
N PRO A 154 16.18 -6.16 -10.26
CA PRO A 154 16.65 -6.94 -9.12
C PRO A 154 18.12 -6.65 -8.81
N VAL A 155 18.43 -6.35 -7.55
CA VAL A 155 19.78 -5.99 -7.10
C VAL A 155 20.80 -7.13 -7.20
N SER A 156 20.33 -8.35 -7.47
CA SER A 156 21.17 -9.54 -7.63
C SER A 156 20.48 -10.59 -8.50
N SER A 157 21.29 -11.39 -9.20
CA SER A 157 20.87 -12.63 -9.86
C SER A 157 20.49 -13.74 -8.87
N PHE A 158 20.88 -13.62 -7.59
CA PHE A 158 20.59 -14.63 -6.54
C PHE A 158 19.53 -14.10 -5.56
N PRO A 159 18.24 -14.22 -5.87
CA PRO A 159 17.15 -13.55 -5.16
C PRO A 159 17.00 -13.92 -3.67
N ALA A 160 17.49 -15.09 -3.26
CA ALA A 160 17.30 -15.63 -1.92
C ALA A 160 18.21 -15.02 -0.84
N ARG A 161 19.25 -14.27 -1.22
CA ARG A 161 20.11 -13.59 -0.25
C ARG A 161 19.44 -12.33 0.29
N ASN A 162 19.74 -12.00 1.54
CA ASN A 162 19.32 -10.73 2.12
C ASN A 162 20.12 -9.58 1.50
N PHE A 163 19.43 -8.59 0.95
CA PHE A 163 20.02 -7.38 0.37
C PHE A 163 19.42 -6.09 0.94
N THR A 164 18.75 -6.14 2.10
CA THR A 164 18.05 -4.99 2.67
C THR A 164 18.94 -3.75 2.78
N GLU A 165 20.17 -3.87 3.28
CA GLU A 165 21.11 -2.74 3.38
C GLU A 165 21.45 -2.13 2.02
N ARG A 166 21.68 -2.97 1.00
CA ARG A 166 21.96 -2.50 -0.36
C ARG A 166 20.75 -1.83 -0.98
N ILE A 167 19.56 -2.39 -0.76
CA ILE A 167 18.30 -1.80 -1.23
C ILE A 167 18.09 -0.43 -0.58
N GLU A 168 18.31 -0.34 0.74
CA GLU A 168 18.19 0.91 1.48
C GLU A 168 19.17 1.97 0.95
N PHE A 169 20.44 1.60 0.76
CA PHE A 169 21.47 2.46 0.18
C PHE A 169 21.06 3.01 -1.19
N LEU A 170 20.54 2.15 -2.08
CA LEU A 170 20.13 2.55 -3.42
C LEU A 170 18.90 3.46 -3.42
N LEU A 171 17.90 3.15 -2.59
CA LEU A 171 16.71 3.99 -2.44
C LEU A 171 17.07 5.34 -1.80
N GLU A 172 17.98 5.36 -0.84
CA GLU A 172 18.47 6.60 -0.23
C GLU A 172 19.24 7.44 -1.24
N SER A 173 20.13 6.82 -2.01
CA SER A 173 20.85 7.50 -3.09
C SER A 173 19.89 8.14 -4.10
N ALA A 174 18.83 7.42 -4.50
CA ALA A 174 17.80 7.95 -5.39
C ALA A 174 17.08 9.16 -4.77
N ARG A 175 16.74 9.08 -3.48
CA ARG A 175 16.10 10.18 -2.74
C ARG A 175 17.01 11.41 -2.69
N GLU A 176 18.27 11.24 -2.35
CA GLU A 176 19.24 12.34 -2.16
C GLU A 176 19.49 13.12 -3.45
N ILE A 177 19.54 12.45 -4.60
CA ILE A 177 19.67 13.11 -5.91
C ILE A 177 18.34 13.69 -6.44
N GLY A 178 17.28 13.63 -5.64
CA GLY A 178 15.99 14.25 -5.95
C GLY A 178 15.12 13.45 -6.92
N MET A 179 15.35 12.13 -7.07
CA MET A 179 14.39 11.25 -7.73
C MET A 179 13.12 11.12 -6.88
N ASN A 180 11.98 11.07 -7.55
CA ASN A 180 10.66 10.94 -6.93
C ASN A 180 9.88 9.74 -7.48
N ALA A 181 10.43 9.00 -8.44
CA ALA A 181 9.82 7.80 -8.97
C ALA A 181 10.85 6.74 -9.37
N LEU A 182 10.46 5.47 -9.26
CA LEU A 182 11.17 4.33 -9.82
C LEU A 182 10.19 3.44 -10.56
N ARG A 183 10.59 2.95 -11.74
CA ARG A 183 9.84 1.92 -12.46
C ARG A 183 10.36 0.54 -12.12
N LEU A 184 9.57 -0.29 -11.46
CA LEU A 184 9.89 -1.70 -11.26
C LEU A 184 9.69 -2.42 -12.60
N TRP A 185 10.81 -2.76 -13.24
CA TRP A 185 10.81 -3.34 -14.57
C TRP A 185 10.26 -4.78 -14.57
N GLY A 186 9.36 -5.06 -15.52
CA GLY A 186 8.57 -6.29 -15.55
C GLY A 186 9.34 -7.60 -15.78
N GLY A 187 10.59 -7.60 -16.26
CA GLY A 187 11.36 -8.86 -16.35
C GLY A 187 12.10 -9.24 -15.06
N GLY A 188 11.86 -8.51 -13.97
CA GLY A 188 12.42 -8.77 -12.66
C GLY A 188 11.50 -9.63 -11.79
N ARG A 189 11.36 -9.23 -10.54
CA ARG A 189 10.49 -9.85 -9.54
C ARG A 189 9.76 -8.77 -8.75
N PHE A 190 8.67 -9.14 -8.07
CA PHE A 190 8.12 -8.33 -7.00
C PHE A 190 9.17 -8.21 -5.90
N GLU A 191 9.40 -6.99 -5.42
CA GLU A 191 10.32 -6.75 -4.31
C GLU A 191 9.67 -7.13 -2.96
N THR A 192 10.46 -7.07 -1.89
CA THR A 192 10.00 -7.40 -0.53
C THR A 192 9.12 -6.28 0.05
N ASP A 193 8.32 -6.60 1.07
CA ASP A 193 7.54 -5.59 1.80
C ASP A 193 8.41 -4.44 2.35
N ASP A 194 9.64 -4.75 2.76
CA ASP A 194 10.60 -3.73 3.21
C ASP A 194 10.95 -2.73 2.12
N PHE A 195 11.08 -3.17 0.86
CA PHE A 195 11.31 -2.27 -0.27
C PHE A 195 10.17 -1.25 -0.41
N TYR A 196 8.92 -1.72 -0.42
CA TYR A 196 7.76 -0.82 -0.54
C TYR A 196 7.66 0.13 0.66
N ARG A 197 7.85 -0.38 1.88
CA ARG A 197 7.88 0.45 3.10
C ARG A 197 9.00 1.50 3.07
N MET A 198 10.18 1.16 2.53
CA MET A 198 11.27 2.13 2.34
C MET A 198 10.91 3.18 1.29
N ALA A 199 10.30 2.79 0.17
CA ALA A 199 9.85 3.71 -0.86
C ALA A 199 8.78 4.69 -0.32
N ASP A 200 7.84 4.20 0.48
CA ASP A 200 6.83 5.02 1.17
C ASP A 200 7.49 6.10 2.04
N ARG A 201 8.44 5.70 2.90
CA ARG A 201 9.16 6.63 3.79
C ARG A 201 10.03 7.64 3.04
N LYS A 202 10.57 7.24 1.88
CA LYS A 202 11.48 8.08 1.08
C LYS A 202 10.76 8.93 0.03
N GLY A 203 9.44 8.77 -0.13
CA GLY A 203 8.65 9.58 -1.07
C GLY A 203 8.85 9.15 -2.53
N ILE A 204 9.17 7.87 -2.76
CA ILE A 204 9.45 7.36 -4.11
C ILE A 204 8.18 6.69 -4.65
N LEU A 205 7.58 7.29 -5.68
CA LEU A 205 6.49 6.69 -6.43
C LEU A 205 6.97 5.45 -7.18
N LEU A 206 6.19 4.38 -7.17
CA LEU A 206 6.53 3.13 -7.84
C LEU A 206 5.63 2.93 -9.04
N TRP A 207 6.20 3.01 -10.24
CA TRP A 207 5.55 2.49 -11.45
C TRP A 207 5.79 0.99 -11.48
N HIS A 208 4.74 0.22 -11.21
CA HIS A 208 4.84 -1.22 -11.09
C HIS A 208 4.41 -1.90 -12.40
N ASP A 209 5.36 -2.50 -13.13
CA ASP A 209 5.00 -3.39 -14.23
C ASP A 209 4.43 -4.70 -13.68
N LEU A 210 3.45 -5.29 -14.37
CA LEU A 210 3.16 -6.70 -14.17
C LEU A 210 4.31 -7.52 -14.76
N ILE A 211 4.70 -8.60 -14.08
CA ILE A 211 5.72 -9.51 -14.58
C ILE A 211 5.09 -10.33 -15.71
N PRO A 212 5.53 -10.18 -16.97
CA PRO A 212 4.96 -10.95 -18.07
C PRO A 212 5.28 -12.43 -17.85
N SER A 213 4.26 -13.29 -17.91
CA SER A 213 4.42 -14.75 -17.83
C SER A 213 5.02 -15.37 -19.09
N ASN A 214 5.35 -14.57 -20.12
CA ASN A 214 5.60 -15.07 -21.47
C ASN A 214 7.03 -14.72 -21.91
N GLY A 215 7.92 -15.72 -21.82
CA GLY A 215 8.96 -15.82 -22.83
C GLY A 215 8.26 -16.00 -24.17
N VAL A 216 8.33 -15.00 -25.04
CA VAL A 216 8.10 -15.23 -26.46
C VAL A 216 9.27 -16.11 -26.88
N GLN A 217 9.08 -17.42 -26.95
CA GLN A 217 9.91 -18.24 -27.82
C GLN A 217 9.65 -17.70 -29.22
N THR A 218 10.58 -16.88 -29.72
CA THR A 218 10.71 -16.71 -31.15
C THR A 218 11.13 -18.07 -31.69
N GLU A 219 10.17 -18.80 -32.27
CA GLU A 219 10.50 -19.89 -33.17
C GLU A 219 11.30 -19.26 -34.32
N GLU A 220 12.62 -19.52 -34.34
CA GLU A 220 13.41 -19.52 -35.57
C GLU A 220 13.30 -20.89 -36.23
#